data_AF-A0A2D4YHN4-F1
#
_entry.id   AF-A0A2D4YHN4-F1
#
_cell.length_a   1.000
_cell.length_b   1.000
_cell.length_c   1.000
_cell.angle_alpha   90.00
_cell.angle_beta   90.00
_cell.angle_gamma   90.00
#
_symmetry.space_group_name_H-M   'P 1'
#
loop_
_entity.id
_entity.type
_entity.pdbx_description
1 polymer ?
#
loop_
_entity_poly.entity_id
_entity_poly.type
_entity_poly.pdbx_seq_one_letter_code
_entity_poly.pdbx_strand_id
1 'polypeptide(L)'
;MNYILFDGPYRDNLLPFTYTRPVADIRVGILTIRQKWESFIEYTTTTVTEDYLSDKFPMVEMEENIMINASFLPNTEVVELIKNLSDNQALFKGEDVIAFFAKEGEEVSDFSNFEAIEFEGDILKIEHTWDIFSKNGEAIEEDFNLITNGRKSEPIPATVKTLNPENIFIEKGAKLNFVTLNASSGPIYIGRDAEIME
;
A
#
# COMPACT_ATOMS: atom_id res chain seq x y z
N MET A 1 12.08 1.47 -17.44
CA MET A 1 11.30 2.18 -16.43
C MET A 1 11.14 1.30 -15.19
N ASN A 2 11.57 1.79 -14.02
CA ASN A 2 11.44 1.14 -12.73
C ASN A 2 10.56 1.96 -11.77
N TYR A 3 10.05 1.36 -10.70
CA TYR A 3 9.27 2.05 -9.66
C TYR A 3 10.02 2.02 -8.32
N ILE A 4 10.23 3.18 -7.74
CA ILE A 4 10.98 3.35 -6.50
C ILE A 4 10.09 4.09 -5.49
N LEU A 5 9.85 3.48 -4.34
CA LEU A 5 9.10 4.11 -3.24
C LEU A 5 10.06 4.93 -2.37
N PHE A 6 9.71 6.14 -1.95
CA PHE A 6 10.53 6.94 -1.02
C PHE A 6 9.74 7.32 0.23
N ASP A 7 10.41 7.47 1.37
CA ASP A 7 9.78 7.68 2.68
C ASP A 7 8.99 9.01 2.82
N GLY A 8 9.32 10.00 2.00
CA GLY A 8 8.65 11.30 1.99
C GLY A 8 8.93 12.17 3.23
N PRO A 9 8.35 13.39 3.30
CA PRO A 9 8.65 14.35 4.35
C PRO A 9 8.05 13.98 5.71
N TYR A 10 7.07 13.06 5.75
CA TYR A 10 6.34 12.69 6.97
C TYR A 10 6.95 11.49 7.71
N ARG A 11 8.08 10.95 7.23
CA ARG A 11 8.74 9.79 7.80
C ARG A 11 8.94 9.86 9.33
N ASP A 12 9.41 11.00 9.83
CA ASP A 12 9.75 11.18 11.25
C ASP A 12 8.50 11.24 12.13
N ASN A 13 7.37 11.68 11.57
CA ASN A 13 6.09 11.64 12.25
C ASN A 13 5.56 10.20 12.44
N LEU A 14 6.13 9.23 11.74
CA LEU A 14 5.77 7.82 11.81
C LEU A 14 6.67 7.02 12.76
N LEU A 15 7.60 7.68 13.46
CA LEU A 15 8.34 7.04 14.53
C LEU A 15 7.39 6.56 15.65
N PRO A 16 7.61 5.36 16.22
CA PRO A 16 8.78 4.51 16.07
C PRO A 16 8.70 3.47 14.93
N PHE A 17 7.64 3.47 14.11
CA PHE A 17 7.42 2.42 13.10
C PHE A 17 8.51 2.42 12.02
N THR A 18 9.07 3.58 11.71
CA THR A 18 10.12 3.78 10.71
C THR A 18 11.55 3.57 11.23
N TYR A 19 11.76 3.17 12.50
CA TYR A 19 13.10 2.84 13.00
C TYR A 19 13.69 1.55 12.44
N THR A 20 12.86 0.64 11.93
CA THR A 20 13.29 -0.72 11.55
C THR A 20 12.90 -1.10 10.13
N ARG A 21 12.24 -0.18 9.42
CA ARG A 21 11.72 -0.38 8.07
C ARG A 21 11.39 0.98 7.42
N PRO A 22 11.38 1.05 6.09
CA PRO A 22 10.85 2.21 5.36
C PRO A 22 9.34 2.40 5.59
N VAL A 23 8.83 3.59 5.26
CA VAL A 23 7.39 3.89 5.26
C VAL A 23 6.63 2.91 4.36
N ALA A 24 7.21 2.56 3.21
CA ALA A 24 6.66 1.57 2.28
C ALA A 24 6.37 0.21 2.94
N ASP A 25 7.10 -0.18 3.99
CA ASP A 25 6.97 -1.47 4.66
C ASP A 25 6.08 -1.42 5.91
N ILE A 26 5.38 -0.30 6.13
CA ILE A 26 4.32 -0.20 7.13
C ILE A 26 3.08 -0.95 6.62
N ARG A 27 2.46 -1.73 7.51
CA ARG A 27 1.18 -2.40 7.24
C ARG A 27 0.02 -1.50 7.67
N VAL A 28 -0.83 -1.18 6.71
CA VAL A 28 -2.10 -0.47 6.91
C VAL A 28 -3.13 -1.23 6.08
N GLY A 29 -4.07 -1.88 6.72
CA GLY A 29 -4.91 -2.90 6.09
C GLY A 29 -4.40 -4.32 6.25
N ILE A 30 -4.64 -5.15 5.25
CA ILE A 30 -4.15 -6.53 5.13
C ILE A 30 -2.69 -6.52 4.62
N LEU A 31 -2.39 -5.61 3.68
CA LEU A 31 -1.12 -5.49 2.98
C LEU A 31 -0.24 -4.37 3.55
N THR A 32 1.07 -4.46 3.30
CA THR A 32 1.98 -3.31 3.45
C THR A 32 1.76 -2.31 2.32
N ILE A 33 2.15 -1.05 2.53
CA ILE A 33 2.03 -0.01 1.48
C ILE A 33 2.75 -0.44 0.20
N ARG A 34 3.94 -1.04 0.31
CA ARG A 34 4.69 -1.64 -0.79
C ARG A 34 3.86 -2.69 -1.52
N GLN A 35 3.33 -3.67 -0.79
CA GLN A 35 2.53 -4.74 -1.37
C GLN A 35 1.29 -4.22 -2.10
N LYS A 36 0.66 -3.15 -1.60
CA LYS A 36 -0.43 -2.47 -2.32
C LYS A 36 0.10 -1.94 -3.65
N TRP A 37 1.15 -1.11 -3.64
CA TRP A 37 1.71 -0.53 -4.85
C TRP A 37 2.11 -1.59 -5.87
N GLU A 38 2.84 -2.61 -5.45
CA GLU A 38 3.28 -3.74 -6.31
C GLU A 38 2.11 -4.51 -6.91
N SER A 39 1.00 -4.64 -6.19
CA SER A 39 -0.22 -5.28 -6.69
C SER A 39 -0.93 -4.46 -7.76
N PHE A 40 -0.93 -3.13 -7.66
CA PHE A 40 -1.56 -2.24 -8.63
C PHE A 40 -0.70 -1.99 -9.89
N ILE A 41 0.62 -1.86 -9.71
CA ILE A 41 1.56 -1.61 -10.82
C ILE A 41 2.02 -2.90 -11.50
N GLU A 42 1.79 -4.06 -10.87
CA GLU A 42 2.23 -5.40 -11.33
C GLU A 42 3.75 -5.51 -11.53
N TYR A 43 4.52 -4.81 -10.68
CA TYR A 43 5.97 -4.75 -10.73
C TYR A 43 6.55 -4.71 -9.32
N THR A 44 7.75 -5.26 -9.12
CA THR A 44 8.47 -5.14 -7.85
C THR A 44 9.05 -3.75 -7.68
N THR A 45 9.08 -3.25 -6.45
CA THR A 45 9.62 -1.93 -6.14
C THR A 45 10.87 -2.01 -5.27
N THR A 46 11.75 -1.03 -5.40
CA THR A 46 12.80 -0.76 -4.40
C THR A 46 12.45 0.48 -3.60
N THR A 47 13.27 0.82 -2.60
CA THR A 47 12.99 2.00 -1.77
C THR A 47 14.20 2.86 -1.48
N VAL A 48 13.95 4.17 -1.47
CA VAL A 48 14.84 5.18 -0.91
C VAL A 48 14.45 5.42 0.54
N THR A 49 15.37 5.16 1.46
CA THR A 49 15.19 5.33 2.89
C THR A 49 16.51 5.75 3.54
N GLU A 50 16.53 5.86 4.87
CA GLU A 50 17.70 6.23 5.64
C GLU A 50 18.88 5.27 5.45
N ASP A 51 20.10 5.79 5.51
CA ASP A 51 21.36 5.04 5.30
C ASP A 51 21.44 3.75 6.12
N TYR A 52 20.97 3.78 7.37
CA TYR A 52 21.03 2.62 8.26
C TYR A 52 20.03 1.50 7.89
N LEU A 53 19.07 1.78 7.02
CA LEU A 53 18.13 0.81 6.46
C LEU A 53 18.54 0.36 5.05
N SER A 54 19.33 1.14 4.32
CA SER A 54 19.71 0.90 2.92
C SER A 54 20.43 -0.45 2.70
N ASP A 55 21.19 -0.94 3.68
CA ASP A 55 21.80 -2.29 3.61
C ASP A 55 20.75 -3.41 3.50
N LYS A 56 19.61 -3.23 4.16
CA LYS A 56 18.51 -4.21 4.18
C LYS A 56 17.47 -3.94 3.08
N PHE A 57 17.30 -2.68 2.70
CA PHE A 57 16.35 -2.21 1.70
C PHE A 57 17.10 -1.47 0.59
N PRO A 58 17.89 -2.19 -0.24
CA PRO A 58 18.70 -1.55 -1.25
C PRO A 58 17.83 -0.92 -2.34
N MET A 59 18.19 0.31 -2.72
CA MET A 59 17.65 0.96 -3.89
C MET A 59 18.31 0.40 -5.15
N VAL A 60 17.50 0.18 -6.20
CA VAL A 60 18.00 -0.14 -7.54
C VAL A 60 17.40 0.88 -8.49
N GLU A 61 18.25 1.72 -9.07
CA GLU A 61 17.86 2.64 -10.14
C GLU A 61 18.08 1.99 -11.51
N MET A 62 17.23 2.36 -12.46
CA MET A 62 17.41 2.12 -13.90
C MET A 62 17.58 3.47 -14.61
N GLU A 63 17.79 3.45 -15.93
CA GLU A 63 17.92 4.68 -16.75
C GLU A 63 16.72 5.64 -16.56
N GLU A 64 15.52 5.10 -16.34
CA GLU A 64 14.28 5.83 -16.13
C GLU A 64 13.53 5.22 -14.93
N ASN A 65 13.15 6.07 -13.98
CA ASN A 65 12.49 5.68 -12.74
C ASN A 65 11.25 6.57 -12.50
N ILE A 66 10.23 5.96 -11.89
CA ILE A 66 9.11 6.69 -11.30
C ILE A 66 9.25 6.59 -9.78
N MET A 67 9.50 7.72 -9.16
CA MET A 67 9.62 7.89 -7.72
C MET A 67 8.22 8.09 -7.15
N ILE A 68 7.81 7.26 -6.19
CA ILE A 68 6.47 7.27 -5.61
C ILE A 68 6.58 7.52 -4.10
N ASN A 69 5.82 8.47 -3.59
CA ASN A 69 5.81 8.81 -2.17
C ASN A 69 5.07 7.72 -1.38
N ALA A 70 5.79 7.02 -0.50
CA ALA A 70 5.28 5.90 0.27
C ALA A 70 4.27 6.31 1.35
N SER A 71 4.07 7.60 1.63
CA SER A 71 2.97 8.04 2.49
C SER A 71 1.60 7.83 1.82
N PHE A 72 1.51 7.74 0.50
CA PHE A 72 0.24 7.54 -0.20
C PHE A 72 -0.03 6.06 -0.47
N LEU A 73 -1.28 5.65 -0.28
CA LEU A 73 -1.77 4.34 -0.68
C LEU A 73 -2.30 4.42 -2.13
N PRO A 74 -2.07 3.39 -2.95
CA PRO A 74 -2.49 3.41 -4.35
C PRO A 74 -4.01 3.31 -4.47
N ASN A 75 -4.56 4.00 -5.46
CA ASN A 75 -5.89 3.76 -5.99
C ASN A 75 -5.79 3.61 -7.53
N THR A 76 -6.86 3.16 -8.18
CA THR A 76 -6.86 2.91 -9.63
C THR A 76 -6.52 4.15 -10.46
N GLU A 77 -7.10 5.31 -10.11
CA GLU A 77 -6.92 6.56 -10.85
C GLU A 77 -5.47 7.06 -10.79
N VAL A 78 -4.88 7.06 -9.61
CA VAL A 78 -3.48 7.48 -9.37
C VAL A 78 -2.51 6.54 -10.07
N VAL A 79 -2.78 5.23 -10.05
CA VAL A 79 -1.93 4.25 -10.73
C VAL A 79 -1.97 4.44 -12.25
N GLU A 80 -3.14 4.75 -12.82
CA GLU A 80 -3.25 5.09 -14.24
C GLU A 80 -2.46 6.36 -14.60
N LEU A 81 -2.52 7.40 -13.77
CA LEU A 81 -1.74 8.62 -13.97
C LEU A 81 -0.24 8.34 -13.88
N ILE A 82 0.20 7.59 -12.86
CA ILE A 82 1.60 7.22 -12.66
C ILE A 82 2.16 6.40 -13.83
N LYS A 83 1.39 5.45 -14.36
CA LYS A 83 1.81 4.63 -15.52
C LYS A 83 2.02 5.47 -16.79
N ASN A 84 1.40 6.65 -16.88
CA ASN A 84 1.50 7.55 -18.02
C ASN A 84 2.45 8.74 -17.78
N LEU A 85 3.11 8.82 -16.62
CA LEU A 85 4.11 9.85 -16.35
C LEU A 85 5.28 9.75 -17.35
N SER A 86 5.68 10.90 -17.88
CA SER A 86 6.80 11.04 -18.80
C SER A 86 7.87 11.99 -18.25
N ASP A 87 8.95 12.18 -19.01
CA ASP A 87 10.11 12.98 -18.61
C ASP A 87 9.71 14.39 -18.15
N ASN A 88 10.27 14.83 -17.01
CA ASN A 88 9.92 16.09 -16.32
C ASN A 88 8.45 16.24 -15.89
N GLN A 89 7.71 15.16 -15.68
CA GLN A 89 6.34 15.23 -15.13
C GLN A 89 6.28 14.76 -13.67
N ALA A 90 5.42 15.41 -12.90
CA ALA A 90 5.15 15.06 -11.52
C ALA A 90 3.65 15.13 -11.22
N LEU A 91 3.17 14.16 -10.44
CA LEU A 91 1.80 14.04 -9.99
C LEU A 91 1.67 14.63 -8.58
N PHE A 92 0.74 15.56 -8.41
CA PHE A 92 0.51 16.30 -7.18
C PHE A 92 -0.89 16.08 -6.61
N LYS A 93 -0.99 16.24 -5.29
CA LYS A 93 -2.25 16.40 -4.55
C LYS A 93 -2.13 17.64 -3.67
N GLY A 94 -2.64 18.77 -4.16
CA GLY A 94 -2.44 20.06 -3.52
C GLY A 94 -0.96 20.45 -3.50
N GLU A 95 -0.37 20.52 -2.31
CA GLU A 95 1.05 20.87 -2.16
C GLU A 95 1.98 19.64 -2.11
N ASP A 96 1.41 18.44 -2.03
CA ASP A 96 2.18 17.21 -1.89
C ASP A 96 2.45 16.53 -3.23
N VAL A 97 3.69 16.06 -3.42
CA VAL A 97 4.04 15.18 -4.54
C VAL A 97 3.63 13.73 -4.21
N ILE A 98 2.82 13.14 -5.09
CA ILE A 98 2.47 11.72 -5.07
C ILE A 98 3.56 10.92 -5.78
N ALA A 99 3.95 11.34 -6.98
CA ALA A 99 4.96 10.66 -7.78
C ALA A 99 5.63 11.59 -8.78
N PHE A 100 6.84 11.26 -9.24
CA PHE A 100 7.55 12.03 -10.26
C PHE A 100 8.49 11.16 -11.07
N PHE A 101 8.80 11.60 -12.29
CA PHE A 101 9.79 10.96 -13.15
C PHE A 101 11.21 11.42 -12.78
N ALA A 102 12.17 10.49 -12.76
CA ALA A 102 13.58 10.78 -12.54
C ALA A 102 14.48 9.85 -13.37
N LYS A 103 15.57 10.40 -13.93
CA LYS A 103 16.60 9.59 -14.59
C LYS A 103 17.62 9.06 -13.60
N GLU A 104 18.40 8.06 -14.01
CA GLU A 104 19.48 7.51 -13.18
C GLU A 104 20.43 8.60 -12.66
N GLY A 105 20.64 8.63 -11.34
CA GLY A 105 21.52 9.60 -10.68
C GLY A 105 20.98 11.04 -10.60
N GLU A 106 19.71 11.27 -10.96
CA GLU A 106 19.07 12.58 -10.87
C GLU A 106 18.48 12.81 -9.46
N GLU A 107 19.09 13.71 -8.69
CA GLU A 107 18.53 14.16 -7.42
C GLU A 107 17.53 15.30 -7.65
N VAL A 108 16.24 14.99 -7.59
CA VAL A 108 15.16 15.96 -7.74
C VAL A 108 14.80 16.56 -6.36
N SER A 109 15.28 17.78 -6.10
CA SER A 109 14.94 18.54 -4.88
C SER A 109 13.96 19.68 -5.12
N ASP A 110 13.71 20.04 -6.38
CA ASP A 110 12.82 21.13 -6.78
C ASP A 110 11.98 20.71 -7.98
N PHE A 111 10.67 20.92 -7.88
CA PHE A 111 9.69 20.59 -8.91
C PHE A 111 9.29 21.81 -9.76
N SER A 112 9.94 22.97 -9.60
CA SER A 112 9.61 24.21 -10.33
C SER A 112 9.68 24.08 -11.86
N ASN A 113 10.51 23.17 -12.37
CA ASN A 113 10.67 22.89 -13.81
C ASN A 113 9.85 21.71 -14.30
N PHE A 114 9.09 21.05 -13.41
CA PHE A 114 8.27 19.91 -13.77
C PHE A 114 6.90 20.37 -14.29
N GLU A 115 6.37 19.64 -15.26
CA GLU A 115 4.96 19.73 -15.60
C GLU A 115 4.15 19.06 -14.48
N ALA A 116 3.38 19.88 -13.76
CA ALA A 116 2.53 19.43 -12.67
C ALA A 116 1.20 18.87 -13.21
N ILE A 117 0.96 17.60 -12.91
CA ILE A 117 -0.32 16.93 -13.12
C ILE A 117 -1.04 16.91 -11.77
N GLU A 118 -2.22 17.53 -11.68
CA GLU A 118 -2.99 17.58 -10.44
C GLU A 118 -3.96 16.41 -10.32
N PHE A 119 -3.94 15.72 -9.19
CA PHE A 119 -4.90 14.68 -8.84
C PHE A 119 -6.01 15.23 -7.93
N GLU A 120 -7.23 15.38 -8.45
CA GLU A 120 -8.34 15.94 -7.69
C GLU A 120 -9.11 14.90 -6.84
N GLY A 121 -8.96 13.60 -7.10
CA GLY A 121 -9.68 12.53 -6.41
C GLY A 121 -9.22 12.24 -4.98
N ASP A 122 -9.94 11.37 -4.28
CA ASP A 122 -9.58 10.98 -2.91
C ASP A 122 -8.45 9.94 -2.92
N ILE A 123 -7.48 10.10 -2.02
CA ILE A 123 -6.37 9.17 -1.84
C ILE A 123 -6.00 9.10 -0.36
N LEU A 124 -5.83 7.88 0.15
CA LEU A 124 -5.36 7.66 1.50
C LEU A 124 -3.89 8.08 1.63
N LYS A 125 -3.61 8.98 2.58
CA LYS A 125 -2.28 9.45 2.93
C LYS A 125 -1.98 9.13 4.39
N ILE A 126 -0.77 8.68 4.71
CA ILE A 126 -0.30 8.37 6.06
C ILE A 126 0.78 9.39 6.44
N GLU A 127 0.41 10.31 7.34
CA GLU A 127 1.27 11.41 7.77
C GLU A 127 1.69 11.28 9.23
N HIS A 128 0.87 10.61 10.03
CA HIS A 128 1.07 10.45 11.46
C HIS A 128 0.78 9.02 11.92
N THR A 129 1.31 8.63 13.08
CA THR A 129 1.11 7.27 13.60
C THR A 129 -0.35 6.91 13.83
N TRP A 130 -1.24 7.89 14.13
CA TRP A 130 -2.66 7.61 14.30
C TRP A 130 -3.38 7.32 12.98
N ASP A 131 -2.86 7.79 11.84
CA ASP A 131 -3.42 7.49 10.51
C ASP A 131 -3.40 6.00 10.21
N ILE A 132 -2.35 5.30 10.68
CA ILE A 132 -2.23 3.84 10.56
C ILE A 132 -3.45 3.14 11.16
N PHE A 133 -4.07 3.71 12.20
CA PHE A 133 -5.21 3.12 12.88
C PHE A 133 -6.54 3.71 12.39
N SER A 134 -6.63 5.03 12.21
CA SER A 134 -7.86 5.70 11.80
C SER A 134 -8.25 5.38 10.36
N LYS A 135 -7.28 5.19 9.47
CA LYS A 135 -7.47 4.84 8.05
C LYS A 135 -7.40 3.33 7.80
N ASN A 136 -7.17 2.53 8.84
CA ASN A 136 -7.01 1.08 8.71
C ASN A 136 -8.28 0.40 8.19
N GLY A 137 -9.47 0.86 8.59
CA GLY A 137 -10.74 0.27 8.16
C GLY A 137 -10.92 0.36 6.64
N GLU A 138 -10.75 1.57 6.09
CA GLU A 138 -10.81 1.84 4.65
C GLU A 138 -9.74 1.04 3.89
N ALA A 139 -8.50 1.01 4.40
CA ALA A 139 -7.42 0.23 3.80
C ALA A 139 -7.67 -1.30 3.84
N ILE A 140 -8.37 -1.83 4.85
CA ILE A 140 -8.79 -3.24 4.90
C ILE A 140 -9.82 -3.52 3.80
N GLU A 141 -10.79 -2.62 3.61
CA GLU A 141 -11.83 -2.79 2.59
C GLU A 141 -11.24 -2.78 1.18
N GLU A 142 -10.35 -1.83 0.88
CA GLU A 142 -9.61 -1.78 -0.38
C GLU A 142 -8.78 -3.03 -0.61
N ASP A 143 -8.00 -3.46 0.39
CA ASP A 143 -7.18 -4.67 0.29
C ASP A 143 -8.02 -5.92 0.09
N PHE A 144 -9.13 -6.04 0.81
CA PHE A 144 -10.02 -7.18 0.69
C PHE A 144 -10.55 -7.28 -0.73
N ASN A 145 -11.02 -6.16 -1.30
CA ASN A 145 -11.49 -6.13 -2.68
C ASN A 145 -10.37 -6.49 -3.65
N LEU A 146 -9.17 -5.96 -3.46
CA LEU A 146 -8.00 -6.22 -4.30
C LEU A 146 -7.60 -7.71 -4.30
N ILE A 147 -7.39 -8.30 -3.12
CA ILE A 147 -6.82 -9.64 -3.00
C ILE A 147 -7.85 -10.77 -3.17
N THR A 148 -9.14 -10.47 -3.11
CA THR A 148 -10.22 -11.45 -3.31
C THR A 148 -10.85 -11.38 -4.71
N ASN A 149 -10.56 -10.32 -5.48
CA ASN A 149 -11.08 -10.15 -6.83
C ASN A 149 -10.79 -11.38 -7.72
N GLY A 150 -11.83 -11.91 -8.36
CA GLY A 150 -11.74 -13.08 -9.22
C GLY A 150 -11.43 -14.41 -8.51
N ARG A 151 -11.41 -14.44 -7.17
CA ARG A 151 -11.10 -15.63 -6.38
C ARG A 151 -12.33 -16.14 -5.64
N LYS A 152 -12.28 -17.42 -5.24
CA LYS A 152 -13.34 -18.08 -4.48
C LYS A 152 -12.87 -18.43 -3.09
N SER A 153 -13.65 -18.03 -2.08
CA SER A 153 -13.44 -18.42 -0.68
C SER A 153 -13.67 -19.92 -0.49
N GLU A 154 -12.93 -20.52 0.45
CA GLU A 154 -13.30 -21.81 1.04
C GLU A 154 -14.66 -21.71 1.75
N PRO A 155 -15.43 -22.81 1.81
CA PRO A 155 -16.72 -22.83 2.49
C PRO A 155 -16.54 -22.64 4.00
N ILE A 156 -17.44 -21.88 4.60
CA ILE A 156 -17.48 -21.70 6.06
C ILE A 156 -17.80 -23.05 6.72
N PRO A 157 -16.97 -23.55 7.67
CA PRO A 157 -17.24 -24.81 8.35
C PRO A 157 -18.56 -24.79 9.12
N ALA A 158 -19.25 -25.93 9.20
CA ALA A 158 -20.55 -26.03 9.88
C ALA A 158 -20.51 -25.72 11.39
N THR A 159 -19.31 -25.78 12.00
CA THR A 159 -19.07 -25.44 13.40
C THR A 159 -18.94 -23.94 13.65
N VAL A 160 -18.87 -23.11 12.60
CA VAL A 160 -18.69 -21.65 12.69
C VAL A 160 -20.01 -20.92 12.54
N LYS A 161 -20.22 -19.89 13.36
CA LYS A 161 -21.37 -18.97 13.25
C LYS A 161 -20.91 -17.66 12.62
N THR A 162 -21.72 -17.11 11.71
CA THR A 162 -21.34 -15.90 10.97
C THR A 162 -22.47 -14.89 10.90
N LEU A 163 -22.12 -13.60 10.90
CA LEU A 163 -22.95 -12.48 10.46
C LEU A 163 -22.32 -11.88 9.20
N ASN A 164 -23.14 -11.60 8.18
CA ASN A 164 -22.73 -11.13 6.85
C ASN A 164 -21.64 -12.02 6.19
N PRO A 165 -21.93 -13.31 5.94
CA PRO A 165 -20.95 -14.25 5.39
C PRO A 165 -20.39 -13.85 4.02
N GLU A 166 -21.08 -13.02 3.26
CA GLU A 166 -20.62 -12.44 1.98
C GLU A 166 -19.35 -11.60 2.12
N ASN A 167 -19.10 -11.05 3.32
CA ASN A 167 -17.92 -10.24 3.64
C ASN A 167 -16.78 -11.07 4.26
N ILE A 168 -16.88 -12.40 4.23
CA ILE A 168 -15.89 -13.30 4.83
C ILE A 168 -15.18 -14.06 3.71
N PHE A 169 -13.85 -13.96 3.67
CA PHE A 169 -13.02 -14.72 2.75
C PHE A 169 -12.06 -15.62 3.52
N ILE A 170 -12.13 -16.92 3.24
CA ILE A 170 -11.31 -17.96 3.85
C ILE A 170 -10.37 -18.52 2.78
N GLU A 171 -9.07 -18.38 3.02
CA GLU A 171 -8.05 -18.97 2.18
C GLU A 171 -7.94 -20.49 2.36
N LYS A 172 -7.37 -21.14 1.36
CA LYS A 172 -7.06 -22.58 1.40
C LYS A 172 -6.17 -22.90 2.59
N GLY A 173 -6.51 -23.97 3.31
CA GLY A 173 -5.74 -24.48 4.45
C GLY A 173 -6.11 -23.88 5.80
N ALA A 174 -6.90 -22.80 5.82
CA ALA A 174 -7.36 -22.21 7.08
C ALA A 174 -8.27 -23.18 7.86
N LYS A 175 -8.04 -23.26 9.17
CA LYS A 175 -8.80 -24.10 10.11
C LYS A 175 -9.57 -23.20 11.07
N LEU A 176 -10.89 -23.35 11.06
CA LEU A 176 -11.78 -22.67 11.97
C LEU A 176 -12.64 -23.68 12.69
N ASN A 177 -12.71 -23.60 14.02
CA ASN A 177 -13.56 -24.48 14.80
C ASN A 177 -14.24 -23.73 15.94
N PHE A 178 -15.57 -23.87 16.03
CA PHE A 178 -16.39 -23.31 17.12
C PHE A 178 -16.30 -21.79 17.34
N VAL A 179 -15.94 -21.01 16.31
CA VAL A 179 -15.84 -19.54 16.41
C VAL A 179 -17.09 -18.81 15.88
N THR A 180 -17.24 -17.55 16.31
CA THR A 180 -18.24 -16.62 15.76
C THR A 180 -17.56 -15.47 15.03
N LEU A 181 -17.88 -15.29 13.74
CA LEU A 181 -17.33 -14.21 12.90
C LEU A 181 -18.42 -13.16 12.64
N ASN A 182 -18.12 -11.89 12.94
CA ASN A 182 -19.05 -10.78 12.71
C ASN A 182 -18.47 -9.81 11.67
N ALA A 183 -18.92 -9.90 10.42
CA ALA A 183 -18.50 -9.04 9.32
C ALA A 183 -19.50 -7.90 9.02
N SER A 184 -20.22 -7.42 10.05
CA SER A 184 -21.22 -6.35 9.90
C SER A 184 -20.62 -4.94 9.77
N SER A 185 -19.39 -4.71 10.23
CA SER A 185 -18.72 -3.39 10.20
C SER A 185 -17.46 -3.36 9.32
N GLY A 186 -17.27 -4.39 8.48
CA GLY A 186 -16.10 -4.53 7.63
C GLY A 186 -15.85 -6.00 7.30
N PRO A 187 -15.01 -6.27 6.29
CA PRO A 187 -14.74 -7.62 5.85
C PRO A 187 -13.79 -8.38 6.79
N ILE A 188 -13.90 -9.71 6.76
CA ILE A 188 -13.01 -10.62 7.48
C ILE A 188 -12.24 -11.44 6.44
N TYR A 189 -10.93 -11.24 6.40
CA TYR A 189 -10.02 -12.06 5.60
C TYR A 189 -9.24 -13.01 6.50
N ILE A 190 -9.30 -14.30 6.20
CA ILE A 190 -8.58 -15.34 6.93
C ILE A 190 -7.52 -15.93 6.01
N GLY A 191 -6.26 -15.69 6.38
CA GLY A 191 -5.09 -16.06 5.60
C GLY A 191 -4.88 -17.57 5.45
N ARG A 192 -4.05 -17.95 4.47
CA ARG A 192 -3.68 -19.35 4.22
C ARG A 192 -3.11 -19.99 5.46
N ASP A 193 -3.51 -21.23 5.72
CA ASP A 193 -3.05 -22.04 6.84
C ASP A 193 -3.23 -21.40 8.24
N ALA A 194 -4.06 -20.37 8.35
CA ALA A 194 -4.40 -19.76 9.63
C ALA A 194 -5.24 -20.72 10.48
N GLU A 195 -5.03 -20.71 11.79
CA GLU A 195 -5.81 -21.52 12.74
C GLU A 195 -6.50 -20.58 13.74
N ILE A 196 -7.83 -20.68 13.81
CA ILE A 196 -8.68 -19.93 14.74
C ILE A 196 -9.47 -20.94 15.56
N MET A 197 -9.16 -20.99 16.87
CA MET A 197 -9.82 -21.84 17.86
C MET A 197 -10.71 -21.00 18.79
N GLU A 198 -11.51 -21.70 19.61
CA GLU A 198 -12.47 -21.14 20.56
C GLU A 198 -11.92 -20.16 21.62
#